data_AF-A0A0C4DMX9-F1
#
_entry.id   AF-A0A0C4DMX9-F1
#
_cell.length_a   1.000
_cell.length_b   1.000
_cell.length_c   1.000
_cell.angle_alpha   90.00
_cell.angle_beta   90.00
_cell.angle_gamma   90.00
#
_symmetry.space_group_name_H-M   'P 1'
#
loop_
_entity.id
_entity.type
_entity.pdbx_description
1 polymer ?
#
loop_
_entity_poly.entity_id
_entity_poly.type
_entity_poly.pdbx_seq_one_letter_code
_entity_poly.pdbx_strand_id
1 'polypeptide(L)'
;MVSLPYQRINVCGEVVFCAQGASIHAFNIKSREHLGTWSHPALNGRSKDLESVPPAAPGTADGEEADRPSKRVKLAADPDETSGSAGGAADTPGSAATTENGQAAAEGCEPQGKKKKGAKVAASSRPTDRPWVMILETTSDGRHLVAVTGSDKTLWTFEHDGNGVLKELSKRVMPKRPSSVVITADDETIISGDKFGDVYSVPLIQKETTDDPSASPTASSQGTTATVPAAGTRSPFRPQADETTVHSARNLRALASQKLHLEQQRQQKNGDATAAAAVPTFEHSLLLGHVSMLTSVALAAREADDGRRRKPYILTADRDEHIRISRGIPQAHVIETFCLGHQEFVSELCVPASHPQLLVSGGGDPDLFVWNWLQGKLLSRAGLLEHVRAVCAEAATVAVSRIRSFAAKPSEEGDGGDGVCAVVVACERVPALFLFDLAPEGALRHLQSVLLHGNPLDFRVVATDDQPTILVALDLSAATGNLAAMAEPLCVIQRGGDGQWTTSDFHLQSSSIAASTKDEKEGLSRGELEAALYNIESLRKAPADENTDMD
;
A
#
# COMPACT_ATOMS: atom_id res chain seq x y z
N MET A 1 -8.63 2.65 -22.41
CA MET A 1 -8.26 3.38 -21.18
C MET A 1 -9.40 3.19 -20.21
N VAL A 2 -9.09 2.86 -18.96
CA VAL A 2 -10.06 2.79 -17.86
C VAL A 2 -9.97 4.13 -17.12
N SER A 3 -11.07 4.61 -16.52
CA SER A 3 -10.98 5.73 -15.57
C SER A 3 -10.28 5.26 -14.30
N LEU A 4 -9.44 6.09 -13.69
CA LEU A 4 -8.96 5.80 -12.34
C LEU A 4 -10.14 5.90 -11.35
N PRO A 5 -10.32 4.94 -10.43
CA PRO A 5 -11.18 5.11 -9.26
C PRO A 5 -10.48 5.97 -8.20
N TYR A 6 -11.21 6.37 -7.16
CA TYR A 6 -10.60 7.01 -5.99
C TYR A 6 -9.93 5.95 -5.10
N GLN A 7 -8.58 5.86 -5.09
CA GLN A 7 -7.89 4.76 -4.40
C GLN A 7 -7.71 4.95 -2.89
N ARG A 8 -7.85 6.19 -2.38
CA ARG A 8 -7.84 6.53 -0.96
C ARG A 8 -8.83 7.66 -0.69
N ILE A 9 -9.46 7.66 0.48
CA ILE A 9 -10.27 8.79 0.96
C ILE A 9 -9.91 9.11 2.41
N ASN A 10 -9.94 10.39 2.79
CA ASN A 10 -10.04 10.78 4.19
C ASN A 10 -10.99 11.97 4.39
N VAL A 11 -11.39 12.23 5.63
CA VAL A 11 -12.44 13.22 5.97
C VAL A 11 -11.92 14.20 7.02
N CYS A 12 -12.23 15.48 6.83
CA CYS A 12 -11.77 16.57 7.69
C CYS A 12 -12.89 17.62 7.81
N GLY A 13 -13.60 17.61 8.95
CA GLY A 13 -14.83 18.38 9.12
C GLY A 13 -15.88 18.00 8.07
N GLU A 14 -16.37 18.98 7.30
CA GLU A 14 -17.32 18.74 6.20
C GLU A 14 -16.65 18.40 4.86
N VAL A 15 -15.31 18.32 4.78
CA VAL A 15 -14.58 18.02 3.55
C VAL A 15 -14.22 16.53 3.48
N VAL A 16 -14.51 15.89 2.35
CA VAL A 16 -13.85 14.63 1.97
C VAL A 16 -12.73 14.92 0.97
N PHE A 17 -11.55 14.37 1.23
CA PHE A 17 -10.41 14.34 0.33
C PHE A 17 -10.30 12.96 -0.33
N CYS A 18 -10.44 12.90 -1.65
CA CYS A 18 -10.35 11.68 -2.45
C CYS A 18 -9.09 11.71 -3.31
N ALA A 19 -8.18 10.77 -3.10
CA ALA A 19 -7.03 10.57 -3.97
C ALA A 19 -7.45 9.86 -5.27
N GLN A 20 -7.04 10.42 -6.42
CA GLN A 20 -7.19 9.81 -7.74
C GLN A 20 -5.81 9.83 -8.41
N GLY A 21 -5.20 8.66 -8.59
CA GLY A 21 -3.84 8.57 -9.11
C GLY A 21 -2.84 9.41 -8.30
N ALA A 22 -2.29 10.46 -8.92
CA ALA A 22 -1.37 11.42 -8.31
C ALA A 22 -2.00 12.79 -7.97
N SER A 23 -3.34 12.86 -7.96
CA SER A 23 -4.13 14.03 -7.56
C SER A 23 -4.95 13.76 -6.29
N ILE A 24 -5.35 14.83 -5.61
CA ILE A 24 -6.24 14.82 -4.44
C ILE A 24 -7.36 15.82 -4.71
N HIS A 25 -8.60 15.33 -4.75
CA HIS A 25 -9.81 16.12 -4.95
C HIS A 25 -10.50 16.36 -3.61
N ALA A 26 -10.96 17.58 -3.37
CA ALA A 26 -11.74 17.96 -2.21
C ALA A 26 -13.22 18.13 -2.61
N PHE A 27 -14.13 17.59 -1.81
CA PHE A 27 -15.59 17.77 -1.98
C PHE A 27 -16.24 18.09 -0.62
N ASN A 28 -17.32 18.89 -0.61
CA ASN A 28 -18.14 19.05 0.59
C ASN A 28 -19.10 17.87 0.74
N ILE A 29 -19.16 17.27 1.92
CA ILE A 29 -19.95 16.06 2.21
C ILE A 29 -21.46 16.32 2.14
N LYS A 30 -21.92 17.53 2.49
CA LYS A 30 -23.34 17.91 2.53
C LYS A 30 -23.86 18.40 1.18
N SER A 31 -23.17 19.34 0.52
CA SER A 31 -23.59 19.88 -0.79
C SER A 31 -23.19 18.99 -1.98
N ARG A 32 -22.23 18.08 -1.78
CA ARG A 32 -21.64 17.19 -2.81
C ARG A 32 -20.94 17.95 -3.96
N GLU A 33 -20.58 19.20 -3.71
CA GLU A 33 -19.85 20.06 -4.64
C GLU A 33 -18.34 19.77 -4.56
N HIS A 34 -17.66 19.85 -5.71
CA HIS A 34 -16.20 19.83 -5.76
C HIS A 34 -15.64 21.20 -5.37
N LEU A 35 -14.73 21.18 -4.41
CA LEU A 35 -14.14 22.37 -3.81
C LEU A 35 -12.80 22.74 -4.45
N GLY A 36 -11.98 21.74 -4.81
CA GLY A 36 -10.67 21.97 -5.42
C GLY A 36 -9.90 20.68 -5.70
N THR A 37 -8.85 20.80 -6.51
CA THR A 37 -7.90 19.71 -6.79
C THR A 37 -6.48 20.17 -6.49
N TRP A 38 -5.72 19.36 -5.75
CA TRP A 38 -4.25 19.39 -5.79
C TRP A 38 -3.75 18.28 -6.71
N SER A 39 -2.73 18.55 -7.52
CA SER A 39 -2.14 17.57 -8.43
C SER A 39 -0.62 17.59 -8.30
N HIS A 40 -0.01 16.40 -8.21
CA HIS A 40 1.43 16.27 -7.97
C HIS A 40 2.26 16.99 -9.06
N PRO A 41 3.26 17.83 -8.72
CA PRO A 41 3.97 18.69 -9.67
C PRO A 41 4.59 18.00 -10.90
N ALA A 42 4.93 16.70 -10.80
CA ALA A 42 5.44 15.91 -11.93
C ALA A 42 4.42 15.71 -13.08
N LEU A 43 3.12 15.89 -12.85
CA LEU A 43 2.11 15.86 -13.91
C LEU A 43 2.25 17.08 -14.84
N ASN A 44 2.47 18.27 -14.25
CA ASN A 44 2.53 19.56 -14.96
C ASN A 44 3.68 19.66 -15.99
N GLY A 45 4.70 18.80 -15.88
CA GLY A 45 5.81 18.76 -16.83
C GLY A 45 5.43 18.23 -18.21
N ARG A 46 4.43 17.34 -18.31
CA ARG A 46 4.11 16.62 -19.56
C ARG A 46 3.41 17.47 -20.62
N SER A 47 2.77 18.58 -20.24
CA SER A 47 1.97 19.39 -21.16
C SER A 47 2.80 20.20 -22.16
N LYS A 48 4.07 20.51 -21.84
CA LYS A 48 4.92 21.37 -22.70
C LYS A 48 5.57 20.65 -23.88
N ASP A 49 5.80 19.34 -23.79
CA ASP A 49 6.47 18.55 -24.84
C ASP A 49 5.57 18.29 -26.07
N LEU A 50 4.32 18.77 -26.06
CA LEU A 50 3.34 18.56 -27.14
C LEU A 50 3.07 19.80 -28.01
N GLU A 51 3.51 21.00 -27.64
CA GLU A 51 3.13 22.26 -28.31
C GLU A 51 4.22 22.95 -29.15
N SER A 52 5.43 22.37 -29.29
CA SER A 52 6.53 23.01 -30.04
C SER A 52 7.15 22.15 -31.16
N VAL A 53 6.39 21.91 -32.23
CA VAL A 53 6.95 21.44 -33.52
C VAL A 53 6.38 22.30 -34.67
N PRO A 54 7.09 23.36 -35.12
CA PRO A 54 6.69 24.14 -36.28
C PRO A 54 6.89 23.34 -37.59
N PRO A 55 6.05 23.53 -38.62
CA PRO A 55 6.14 22.78 -39.87
C PRO A 55 7.29 23.26 -40.76
N ALA A 56 8.12 22.32 -41.24
CA ALA A 56 9.19 22.56 -42.21
C ALA A 56 9.04 21.71 -43.47
N ALA A 57 9.48 22.26 -44.61
CA ALA A 57 9.25 21.72 -45.96
C ALA A 57 10.36 20.73 -46.43
N PRO A 58 10.19 20.01 -47.56
CA PRO A 58 11.03 18.85 -47.90
C PRO A 58 12.24 19.14 -48.81
N GLY A 59 13.27 18.30 -48.68
CA GLY A 59 14.52 18.31 -49.48
C GLY A 59 15.73 18.77 -48.65
N THR A 60 16.96 18.27 -48.84
CA THR A 60 17.48 17.22 -49.74
C THR A 60 18.46 16.30 -48.97
N ALA A 61 18.98 15.24 -49.60
CA ALA A 61 19.91 14.29 -48.98
C ALA A 61 21.38 14.58 -49.36
N ASP A 62 22.31 14.21 -48.48
CA ASP A 62 23.64 13.62 -48.77
C ASP A 62 24.37 13.30 -47.43
N GLY A 63 25.39 12.43 -47.45
CA GLY A 63 26.40 12.34 -46.38
C GLY A 63 26.41 11.09 -45.47
N GLU A 64 27.59 10.45 -45.42
CA GLU A 64 28.05 9.32 -44.59
C GLU A 64 28.31 9.75 -43.10
N GLU A 65 28.69 8.94 -42.10
CA GLU A 65 29.13 7.51 -42.04
C GLU A 65 28.78 6.83 -40.66
N ALA A 66 29.63 5.90 -40.18
CA ALA A 66 29.58 4.99 -39.00
C ALA A 66 29.08 5.57 -37.65
N ASP A 67 28.67 4.80 -36.62
CA ASP A 67 29.19 3.49 -36.17
C ASP A 67 28.14 2.61 -35.40
N ARG A 68 28.45 1.33 -35.10
CA ARG A 68 27.63 0.38 -34.31
C ARG A 68 28.42 -0.71 -33.54
N PRO A 69 28.18 -0.87 -32.22
CA PRO A 69 28.51 -2.10 -31.50
C PRO A 69 27.63 -3.30 -31.89
N SER A 70 28.10 -4.53 -31.61
CA SER A 70 27.62 -5.78 -32.25
C SER A 70 26.87 -6.78 -31.34
N LYS A 71 26.39 -7.88 -31.94
CA LYS A 71 25.46 -8.85 -31.35
C LYS A 71 26.08 -9.79 -30.30
N ARG A 72 25.20 -10.18 -29.36
CA ARG A 72 25.23 -11.36 -28.48
C ARG A 72 25.61 -12.66 -29.23
N VAL A 73 26.49 -13.47 -28.64
CA VAL A 73 26.88 -14.82 -29.11
C VAL A 73 26.27 -15.90 -28.19
N LYS A 74 26.09 -17.12 -28.72
CA LYS A 74 25.60 -18.33 -28.03
C LYS A 74 26.64 -19.45 -28.22
N LEU A 75 26.90 -20.25 -27.18
CA LEU A 75 27.82 -21.41 -27.21
C LEU A 75 27.21 -22.61 -26.48
N ALA A 76 27.58 -23.82 -26.93
CA ALA A 76 27.34 -25.11 -26.28
C ALA A 76 28.20 -26.20 -26.94
N ALA A 77 28.71 -27.16 -26.17
CA ALA A 77 29.33 -28.44 -26.57
C ALA A 77 30.64 -28.37 -27.41
N ASP A 78 31.60 -29.30 -27.35
CA ASP A 78 31.96 -30.47 -26.50
C ASP A 78 33.43 -30.87 -26.91
N PRO A 79 34.12 -31.98 -26.50
CA PRO A 79 33.78 -33.18 -25.71
C PRO A 79 34.77 -33.36 -24.49
N ASP A 80 35.29 -34.51 -24.00
CA ASP A 80 35.40 -35.91 -24.48
C ASP A 80 35.75 -36.98 -23.38
N GLU A 81 36.01 -38.22 -23.83
CA GLU A 81 36.46 -39.50 -23.21
C GLU A 81 37.37 -39.52 -21.93
N THR A 82 37.51 -40.63 -21.15
CA THR A 82 37.22 -42.07 -21.44
C THR A 82 36.84 -42.94 -20.19
N SER A 83 36.08 -44.03 -20.41
CA SER A 83 35.97 -45.29 -19.60
C SER A 83 35.26 -45.28 -18.22
N GLY A 84 34.49 -46.31 -17.80
CA GLY A 84 33.95 -47.49 -18.51
C GLY A 84 33.31 -48.58 -17.60
N SER A 85 32.49 -49.49 -18.18
CA SER A 85 31.92 -50.74 -17.61
C SER A 85 30.72 -50.62 -16.62
N ALA A 86 29.67 -51.49 -16.58
CA ALA A 86 29.03 -52.38 -17.59
C ALA A 86 27.68 -52.97 -17.08
N GLY A 87 26.72 -53.22 -18.00
CA GLY A 87 25.55 -54.13 -17.84
C GLY A 87 24.29 -53.58 -17.12
N GLY A 88 23.05 -53.97 -17.46
CA GLY A 88 22.55 -54.71 -18.64
C GLY A 88 21.13 -55.33 -18.45
N ALA A 89 20.33 -55.41 -19.53
CA ALA A 89 19.05 -56.17 -19.70
C ALA A 89 17.82 -55.74 -18.82
N ALA A 90 16.54 -55.89 -19.22
CA ALA A 90 15.88 -56.14 -20.52
C ALA A 90 14.34 -55.87 -20.42
N ASP A 91 13.61 -56.12 -21.52
CA ASP A 91 12.17 -56.46 -21.66
C ASP A 91 11.03 -55.42 -21.43
N THR A 92 10.58 -54.88 -22.57
CA THR A 92 9.16 -54.59 -22.97
C THR A 92 8.41 -55.93 -23.31
N PRO A 93 7.20 -56.02 -23.96
CA PRO A 93 6.26 -55.01 -24.50
C PRO A 93 4.74 -55.25 -24.23
N GLY A 94 3.88 -54.35 -24.75
CA GLY A 94 2.55 -54.70 -25.30
C GLY A 94 1.32 -54.09 -24.60
N SER A 95 0.23 -53.74 -25.31
CA SER A 95 0.01 -53.76 -26.77
C SER A 95 -1.16 -52.86 -27.22
N ALA A 96 -1.08 -52.37 -28.48
CA ALA A 96 -2.12 -51.86 -29.40
C ALA A 96 -3.16 -50.80 -28.92
N ALA A 97 -3.39 -49.66 -29.58
CA ALA A 97 -3.68 -49.38 -31.02
C ALA A 97 -5.12 -49.80 -31.42
N THR A 98 -5.82 -49.14 -32.37
CA THR A 98 -5.39 -48.83 -33.76
C THR A 98 -6.14 -47.66 -34.46
N THR A 99 -5.39 -46.88 -35.29
CA THR A 99 -5.74 -46.41 -36.69
C THR A 99 -6.92 -45.44 -36.92
N GLU A 100 -7.03 -44.57 -37.96
CA GLU A 100 -6.22 -44.16 -39.15
C GLU A 100 -6.87 -42.90 -39.83
N ASN A 101 -6.38 -42.19 -40.88
CA ASN A 101 -5.10 -42.08 -41.61
C ASN A 101 -5.02 -40.72 -42.38
N GLY A 102 -3.82 -40.24 -42.71
CA GLY A 102 -3.50 -39.60 -44.01
C GLY A 102 -3.77 -38.09 -44.21
N GLN A 103 -3.02 -37.36 -45.07
CA GLN A 103 -1.86 -37.72 -45.92
C GLN A 103 -0.86 -36.54 -46.12
N ALA A 104 0.39 -36.90 -46.46
CA ALA A 104 1.49 -36.19 -47.19
C ALA A 104 1.34 -34.70 -47.64
N ALA A 105 2.30 -33.77 -47.41
CA ALA A 105 3.65 -33.58 -48.03
C ALA A 105 3.61 -32.97 -49.47
N ALA A 106 4.56 -32.14 -49.97
CA ALA A 106 5.90 -31.73 -49.51
C ALA A 106 6.38 -30.36 -50.12
N GLU A 107 7.53 -29.84 -49.66
CA GLU A 107 8.55 -28.94 -50.32
C GLU A 107 8.19 -27.58 -50.99
N GLY A 108 9.05 -26.55 -50.83
CA GLY A 108 9.10 -25.32 -51.67
C GLY A 108 9.69 -24.04 -51.04
N CYS A 109 10.61 -23.34 -51.73
CA CYS A 109 11.37 -22.16 -51.24
C CYS A 109 10.63 -20.79 -51.20
N GLU A 110 11.23 -19.83 -50.48
CA GLU A 110 10.91 -18.38 -50.44
C GLU A 110 11.30 -17.61 -51.75
N PRO A 111 11.30 -16.24 -51.83
CA PRO A 111 10.71 -15.19 -50.97
C PRO A 111 9.99 -14.02 -51.71
N GLN A 112 9.25 -13.16 -50.97
CA GLN A 112 9.35 -11.67 -50.95
C GLN A 112 8.09 -11.00 -50.35
N GLY A 113 8.25 -9.86 -49.63
CA GLY A 113 7.11 -9.14 -49.03
C GLY A 113 7.39 -7.97 -48.07
N LYS A 114 8.41 -7.12 -48.30
CA LYS A 114 8.75 -6.02 -47.36
C LYS A 114 7.87 -4.77 -47.52
N LYS A 115 7.13 -4.39 -46.47
CA LYS A 115 6.74 -3.01 -46.02
C LYS A 115 5.92 -3.14 -44.72
N LYS A 116 5.99 -2.25 -43.73
CA LYS A 116 6.80 -1.02 -43.52
C LYS A 116 6.99 -0.84 -42.00
N LYS A 117 8.15 -0.37 -41.51
CA LYS A 117 8.30 -0.01 -40.09
C LYS A 117 7.65 1.36 -39.82
N GLY A 118 7.00 1.51 -38.67
CA GLY A 118 6.50 2.78 -38.14
C GLY A 118 7.08 3.08 -36.76
N ALA A 119 7.22 4.38 -36.44
CA ALA A 119 7.52 5.02 -35.16
C ALA A 119 8.38 4.27 -34.10
N LYS A 120 9.48 4.92 -33.66
CA LYS A 120 9.99 4.71 -32.30
C LYS A 120 8.94 5.25 -31.32
N VAL A 121 8.31 4.39 -30.53
CA VAL A 121 7.51 4.83 -29.37
C VAL A 121 8.48 5.25 -28.27
N ALA A 122 8.17 6.34 -27.55
CA ALA A 122 8.95 6.78 -26.39
C ALA A 122 8.94 5.72 -25.28
N ALA A 123 9.94 5.74 -24.40
CA ALA A 123 10.05 4.75 -23.32
C ALA A 123 8.84 4.86 -22.37
N SER A 124 7.98 3.83 -22.36
CA SER A 124 6.82 3.78 -21.47
C SER A 124 7.27 3.54 -20.03
N SER A 125 7.21 4.58 -19.20
CA SER A 125 7.33 4.48 -17.75
C SER A 125 6.35 3.44 -17.21
N ARG A 126 6.81 2.54 -16.33
CA ARG A 126 5.94 1.52 -15.73
C ARG A 126 4.93 2.20 -14.79
N PRO A 127 3.78 1.57 -14.49
CA PRO A 127 2.80 2.12 -13.55
C PRO A 127 3.42 2.42 -12.18
N THR A 128 4.33 1.55 -11.75
CA THR A 128 5.11 1.63 -10.49
C THR A 128 5.93 2.89 -10.31
N ASP A 129 6.22 3.61 -11.41
CA ASP A 129 7.13 4.74 -11.42
C ASP A 129 6.38 6.07 -11.15
N ARG A 130 5.03 6.03 -11.12
CA ARG A 130 4.16 7.21 -10.94
C ARG A 130 4.00 7.56 -9.45
N PRO A 131 4.00 8.86 -9.10
CA PRO A 131 3.87 9.34 -7.71
C PRO A 131 2.42 9.30 -7.24
N TRP A 132 1.77 8.13 -7.33
CA TRP A 132 0.40 7.93 -6.86
C TRP A 132 0.30 8.16 -5.35
N VAL A 133 -0.77 8.81 -4.92
CA VAL A 133 -1.06 9.04 -3.50
C VAL A 133 -1.56 7.72 -2.87
N MET A 134 -0.77 7.15 -1.97
CA MET A 134 -0.98 5.83 -1.37
C MET A 134 -1.59 5.89 0.04
N ILE A 135 -1.44 7.02 0.72
CA ILE A 135 -1.91 7.28 2.08
C ILE A 135 -2.41 8.73 2.14
N LEU A 136 -3.52 8.95 2.85
CA LEU A 136 -4.09 10.25 3.22
C LEU A 136 -4.48 10.17 4.70
N GLU A 137 -3.98 11.03 5.58
CA GLU A 137 -4.37 11.05 7.00
C GLU A 137 -4.71 12.45 7.57
N THR A 138 -5.76 12.41 8.39
CA THR A 138 -6.42 13.46 9.19
C THR A 138 -5.61 14.05 10.35
N THR A 139 -5.47 15.37 10.57
CA THR A 139 -5.26 15.85 11.96
C THR A 139 -6.58 15.89 12.73
N SER A 140 -6.53 15.66 14.05
CA SER A 140 -7.71 15.67 14.92
C SER A 140 -8.31 17.07 15.10
N ASP A 141 -7.46 18.10 15.03
CA ASP A 141 -7.82 19.51 15.03
C ASP A 141 -8.54 19.99 13.75
N GLY A 142 -8.59 19.15 12.70
CA GLY A 142 -9.25 19.46 11.44
C GLY A 142 -8.57 20.50 10.56
N ARG A 143 -7.27 20.81 10.76
CA ARG A 143 -6.55 21.87 10.02
C ARG A 143 -5.56 21.38 8.96
N HIS A 144 -5.09 20.14 9.04
CA HIS A 144 -4.00 19.65 8.18
C HIS A 144 -4.31 18.29 7.55
N LEU A 145 -3.76 18.09 6.35
CA LEU A 145 -3.80 16.83 5.61
C LEU A 145 -2.36 16.34 5.38
N VAL A 146 -2.07 15.10 5.78
CA VAL A 146 -0.83 14.40 5.45
C VAL A 146 -1.09 13.46 4.28
N ALA A 147 -0.23 13.47 3.26
CA ALA A 147 -0.31 12.54 2.13
C ALA A 147 1.05 11.87 1.86
N VAL A 148 1.05 10.65 1.32
CA VAL A 148 2.29 9.98 0.88
C VAL A 148 2.18 9.56 -0.57
N THR A 149 3.15 9.97 -1.40
CA THR A 149 3.27 9.56 -2.80
C THR A 149 4.26 8.41 -2.98
N GLY A 150 3.89 7.45 -3.82
CA GLY A 150 4.41 6.08 -3.73
C GLY A 150 5.74 5.78 -4.41
N SER A 151 6.09 6.46 -5.52
CA SER A 151 7.32 6.17 -6.28
C SER A 151 8.50 7.05 -5.86
N ASP A 152 8.23 8.32 -5.56
CA ASP A 152 9.17 9.33 -5.07
C ASP A 152 9.38 9.27 -3.55
N LYS A 153 8.47 8.59 -2.81
CA LYS A 153 8.50 8.41 -1.34
C LYS A 153 8.26 9.71 -0.57
N THR A 154 7.63 10.70 -1.19
CA THR A 154 7.44 12.01 -0.57
C THR A 154 6.27 11.98 0.40
N LEU A 155 6.54 12.36 1.64
CA LEU A 155 5.55 12.73 2.64
C LEU A 155 5.24 14.22 2.46
N TRP A 156 3.98 14.53 2.18
CA TRP A 156 3.45 15.88 2.02
C TRP A 156 2.67 16.28 3.26
N THR A 157 2.70 17.56 3.60
CA THR A 157 1.84 18.13 4.64
C THR A 157 1.21 19.40 4.11
N PHE A 158 -0.11 19.45 4.15
CA PHE A 158 -0.92 20.58 3.70
C PHE A 158 -1.66 21.21 4.88
N GLU A 159 -1.80 22.52 4.85
CA GLU A 159 -2.86 23.26 5.55
C GLU A 159 -4.11 23.23 4.67
N HIS A 160 -5.30 23.14 5.27
CA HIS A 160 -6.55 23.35 4.54
C HIS A 160 -7.48 24.32 5.26
N ASP A 161 -8.26 25.06 4.47
CA ASP A 161 -9.02 26.24 4.90
C ASP A 161 -10.45 25.94 5.37
N GLY A 162 -10.79 24.66 5.56
CA GLY A 162 -12.17 24.19 5.74
C GLY A 162 -13.02 24.16 4.45
N ASN A 163 -12.62 24.86 3.39
CA ASN A 163 -13.32 24.93 2.09
C ASN A 163 -12.61 24.14 0.98
N GLY A 164 -11.82 23.13 1.35
CA GLY A 164 -11.18 22.20 0.43
C GLY A 164 -9.95 22.72 -0.33
N VAL A 165 -9.47 23.93 -0.06
CA VAL A 165 -8.23 24.45 -0.65
C VAL A 165 -7.03 23.88 0.10
N LEU A 166 -6.16 23.14 -0.60
CA LEU A 166 -4.93 22.56 -0.05
C LEU A 166 -3.72 23.47 -0.32
N LYS A 167 -3.07 23.94 0.76
CA LYS A 167 -1.85 24.74 0.73
C LYS A 167 -0.67 23.88 1.19
N GLU A 168 0.30 23.63 0.31
CA GLU A 168 1.53 22.89 0.62
C GLU A 168 2.34 23.63 1.70
N LEU A 169 2.55 22.99 2.87
CA LEU A 169 3.44 23.48 3.92
C LEU A 169 4.82 22.84 3.82
N SER A 170 4.90 21.53 3.53
CA SER A 170 6.16 20.83 3.35
C SER A 170 6.03 19.61 2.44
N LYS A 171 7.15 19.24 1.82
CA LYS A 171 7.36 17.99 1.08
C LYS A 171 8.69 17.37 1.52
N ARG A 172 8.66 16.11 1.94
CA ARG A 172 9.74 15.46 2.68
C ARG A 172 9.98 14.05 2.12
N VAL A 173 11.09 13.87 1.42
CA VAL A 173 11.46 12.59 0.79
C VAL A 173 11.97 11.62 1.86
N MET A 174 11.20 10.58 2.16
CA MET A 174 11.55 9.60 3.20
C MET A 174 12.65 8.63 2.71
N PRO A 175 13.52 8.10 3.61
CA PRO A 175 14.61 7.18 3.24
C PRO A 175 14.14 5.98 2.40
N LYS A 176 12.99 5.42 2.81
CA LYS A 176 12.24 4.38 2.12
C LYS A 176 10.80 4.87 1.91
N ARG A 177 10.05 4.15 1.08
CA ARG A 177 8.60 4.37 0.90
C ARG A 177 7.86 4.04 2.20
N PRO A 178 7.10 4.97 2.80
CA PRO A 178 6.18 4.64 3.88
C PRO A 178 5.14 3.60 3.43
N SER A 179 4.86 2.61 4.28
CA SER A 179 3.78 1.66 4.10
C SER A 179 2.55 2.04 4.93
N SER A 180 2.76 2.64 6.11
CA SER A 180 1.70 3.10 7.01
C SER A 180 2.12 4.39 7.71
N VAL A 181 1.16 5.29 7.94
CA VAL A 181 1.36 6.59 8.61
C VAL A 181 0.19 6.84 9.55
N VAL A 182 0.48 7.38 10.73
CA VAL A 182 -0.52 7.87 11.71
C VAL A 182 -0.02 9.17 12.35
N ILE A 183 -0.92 9.99 12.89
CA ILE A 183 -0.60 11.26 13.56
C ILE A 183 -0.86 11.09 15.07
N THR A 184 -0.01 11.68 15.92
CA THR A 184 -0.19 11.67 17.37
C THR A 184 -1.39 12.50 17.82
N ALA A 185 -2.00 12.15 18.95
CA ALA A 185 -3.25 12.76 19.44
C ALA A 185 -3.09 14.21 20.00
N ASP A 186 -1.92 14.80 19.82
CA ASP A 186 -1.59 16.21 20.05
C ASP A 186 -1.46 17.00 18.73
N ASP A 187 -1.60 16.30 17.58
CA ASP A 187 -1.34 16.78 16.22
C ASP A 187 0.07 17.38 16.00
N GLU A 188 1.05 17.09 16.88
CA GLU A 188 2.42 17.61 16.74
C GLU A 188 3.35 16.70 15.93
N THR A 189 3.11 15.37 15.92
CA THR A 189 4.04 14.38 15.34
C THR A 189 3.37 13.38 14.40
N ILE A 190 3.97 13.18 13.24
CA ILE A 190 3.66 12.10 12.30
C ILE A 190 4.54 10.90 12.65
N ILE A 191 3.92 9.74 12.83
CA ILE A 191 4.62 8.45 12.94
C ILE A 191 4.54 7.76 11.58
N SER A 192 5.68 7.62 10.90
CA SER A 192 5.79 7.05 9.56
C SER A 192 6.54 5.73 9.61
N GLY A 193 5.83 4.63 9.34
CA GLY A 193 6.39 3.30 9.20
C GLY A 193 6.69 2.94 7.74
N ASP A 194 7.82 2.29 7.48
CA ASP A 194 8.31 2.01 6.14
C ASP A 194 8.31 0.52 5.73
N LYS A 195 8.33 0.28 4.42
CA LYS A 195 8.22 -1.05 3.81
C LYS A 195 9.39 -2.02 4.16
N PHE A 196 10.45 -1.56 4.83
CA PHE A 196 11.58 -2.37 5.29
C PHE A 196 11.56 -2.68 6.78
N GLY A 197 10.60 -2.13 7.55
CA GLY A 197 10.42 -2.41 8.97
C GLY A 197 10.66 -1.23 9.90
N ASP A 198 11.35 -0.17 9.43
CA ASP A 198 11.72 0.98 10.26
C ASP A 198 10.51 1.91 10.51
N VAL A 199 10.41 2.47 11.72
CA VAL A 199 9.38 3.46 12.10
C VAL A 199 10.03 4.74 12.61
N TYR A 200 9.62 5.87 12.04
CA TYR A 200 10.20 7.19 12.31
C TYR A 200 9.16 8.15 12.90
N SER A 201 9.56 9.00 13.84
CA SER A 201 8.85 10.24 14.16
C SER A 201 9.33 11.36 13.24
N VAL A 202 8.39 12.14 12.72
CA VAL A 202 8.62 13.33 11.89
C VAL A 202 7.66 14.42 12.41
N PRO A 203 8.08 15.65 12.76
CA PRO A 203 7.14 16.69 13.21
C PRO A 203 6.08 16.97 12.15
N LEU A 204 4.82 17.26 12.53
CA LEU A 204 3.79 17.63 11.55
C LEU A 204 4.24 18.89 10.78
N ILE A 205 4.51 19.96 11.51
CA ILE A 205 5.00 21.22 10.97
C ILE A 205 6.52 21.25 11.05
N GLN A 206 7.19 21.35 9.90
CA GLN A 206 8.64 21.56 9.85
C GLN A 206 8.96 22.97 10.36
N LYS A 207 9.74 23.05 11.44
CA LYS A 207 10.34 24.31 11.90
C LYS A 207 11.44 24.70 10.91
N GLU A 208 11.52 25.98 10.54
CA GLU A 208 12.63 26.49 9.75
C GLU A 208 13.92 26.37 10.58
N THR A 209 14.82 25.48 10.15
CA THR A 209 16.21 25.53 10.60
C THR A 209 16.83 26.77 9.99
N THR A 210 16.99 27.82 10.79
CA THR A 210 17.79 29.00 10.39
C THR A 210 19.20 28.53 10.08
N ASP A 211 19.61 28.61 8.81
CA ASP A 211 20.96 28.27 8.35
C ASP A 211 22.00 29.27 8.87
N ASP A 212 22.31 29.16 10.17
CA ASP A 212 23.47 29.81 10.79
C ASP A 212 24.65 28.82 10.75
N PRO A 213 25.62 28.98 9.83
CA PRO A 213 26.69 28.01 9.62
C PRO A 213 27.72 27.96 10.77
N SER A 214 27.48 28.68 11.87
CA SER A 214 28.27 28.61 13.11
C SER A 214 27.67 27.69 14.19
N ALA A 215 26.39 27.32 14.08
CA ALA A 215 25.65 26.59 15.12
C ALA A 215 25.69 25.07 14.91
N SER A 216 26.62 24.37 15.56
CA SER A 216 26.58 22.90 15.66
C SER A 216 25.32 22.45 16.43
N PRO A 217 24.53 21.47 15.92
CA PRO A 217 23.26 21.10 16.53
C PRO A 217 23.46 20.48 17.92
N THR A 218 22.99 21.18 18.96
CA THR A 218 23.04 20.75 20.35
C THR A 218 21.99 19.67 20.63
N ALA A 219 22.36 18.41 20.40
CA ALA A 219 21.57 17.25 20.79
C ALA A 219 21.32 17.24 22.31
N SER A 220 20.11 17.59 22.73
CA SER A 220 19.69 17.68 24.13
C SER A 220 19.32 16.31 24.74
N SER A 221 20.20 15.32 24.61
CA SER A 221 20.05 13.99 25.19
C SER A 221 20.70 13.89 26.58
N GLN A 222 19.89 13.65 27.62
CA GLN A 222 20.38 13.33 28.96
C GLN A 222 20.40 11.81 29.19
N GLY A 223 21.60 11.23 29.19
CA GLY A 223 21.83 9.79 29.44
C GLY A 223 21.64 8.92 28.19
N THR A 224 22.50 7.95 27.88
CA THR A 224 23.77 7.54 28.51
C THR A 224 24.85 7.27 27.46
N THR A 225 26.11 7.33 27.85
CA THR A 225 27.27 7.29 26.94
C THR A 225 27.43 5.99 26.17
N ALA A 226 27.20 6.06 24.85
CA ALA A 226 27.80 5.17 23.86
C ALA A 226 28.63 6.02 22.89
N THR A 227 29.94 5.80 22.83
CA THR A 227 30.85 6.60 21.98
C THR A 227 30.69 6.24 20.51
N VAL A 228 30.04 7.11 19.74
CA VAL A 228 30.00 7.03 18.27
C VAL A 228 31.36 7.42 17.70
N PRO A 229 32.03 6.57 16.91
CA PRO A 229 33.26 6.94 16.21
C PRO A 229 33.00 8.04 15.17
N ALA A 230 33.94 8.97 15.01
CA ALA A 230 33.85 10.03 14.00
C ALA A 230 33.73 9.46 12.57
N ALA A 231 33.14 10.25 11.67
CA ALA A 231 32.70 9.82 10.34
C ALA A 231 33.83 9.33 9.41
N GLY A 232 34.18 8.05 9.52
CA GLY A 232 34.94 7.34 8.51
C GLY A 232 34.13 7.14 7.22
N THR A 233 34.80 7.18 6.08
CA THR A 233 34.20 6.90 4.77
C THR A 233 33.57 5.50 4.77
N ARG A 234 32.23 5.43 4.69
CA ARG A 234 31.51 4.16 4.62
C ARG A 234 31.93 3.42 3.34
N SER A 235 32.68 2.34 3.52
CA SER A 235 33.03 1.42 2.44
C SER A 235 31.75 0.89 1.76
N PRO A 236 31.80 0.58 0.45
CA PRO A 236 30.65 0.02 -0.24
C PRO A 236 30.19 -1.27 0.45
N PHE A 237 28.87 -1.40 0.66
CA PHE A 237 28.30 -2.57 1.32
C PHE A 237 28.68 -3.84 0.57
N ARG A 238 29.47 -4.69 1.23
CA ARG A 238 29.81 -6.03 0.78
C ARG A 238 28.97 -7.01 1.62
N PRO A 239 28.14 -7.88 1.02
CA PRO A 239 27.51 -8.97 1.73
C PRO A 239 28.59 -9.78 2.47
N GLN A 240 28.40 -10.02 3.77
CA GLN A 240 29.33 -10.79 4.60
C GLN A 240 29.03 -12.30 4.59
N ALA A 241 27.92 -12.71 3.98
CA ALA A 241 27.60 -14.11 3.72
C ALA A 241 28.18 -14.52 2.36
N ASP A 242 29.18 -15.40 2.38
CA ASP A 242 29.66 -16.11 1.19
C ASP A 242 28.86 -17.40 0.97
N GLU A 243 28.98 -18.02 -0.20
CA GLU A 243 28.19 -19.21 -0.60
C GLU A 243 28.48 -20.46 0.26
N THR A 244 29.55 -20.42 1.07
CA THR A 244 29.89 -21.45 2.07
C THR A 244 29.17 -21.29 3.41
N THR A 245 28.54 -20.14 3.68
CA THR A 245 27.83 -19.82 4.93
C THR A 245 26.30 -20.02 4.81
N VAL A 246 25.81 -20.40 3.63
CA VAL A 246 24.40 -20.31 3.26
C VAL A 246 23.88 -21.69 2.86
N HIS A 247 23.29 -22.40 3.83
CA HIS A 247 22.93 -23.81 3.67
C HIS A 247 21.50 -24.06 3.15
N SER A 248 20.55 -23.14 3.40
CA SER A 248 19.17 -23.28 2.88
C SER A 248 18.99 -22.63 1.50
N ALA A 249 18.20 -23.28 0.63
CA ALA A 249 17.93 -22.80 -0.72
C ALA A 249 17.26 -21.42 -0.77
N ARG A 250 16.44 -21.09 0.24
CA ARG A 250 15.81 -19.77 0.43
C ARG A 250 16.84 -18.68 0.67
N ASN A 251 17.80 -18.91 1.58
CA ASN A 251 18.87 -17.96 1.86
C ASN A 251 19.85 -17.85 0.69
N LEU A 252 20.07 -18.91 -0.10
CA LEU A 252 20.92 -18.86 -1.30
C LEU A 252 20.27 -18.04 -2.43
N ARG A 253 18.93 -18.15 -2.61
CA ARG A 253 18.15 -17.25 -3.48
C ARG A 253 18.19 -15.80 -2.98
N ALA A 254 18.13 -15.58 -1.66
CA ALA A 254 18.25 -14.24 -1.07
C ALA A 254 19.64 -13.63 -1.28
N LEU A 255 20.72 -14.40 -1.16
CA LEU A 255 22.08 -13.96 -1.49
C LEU A 255 22.21 -13.62 -2.98
N ALA A 256 21.64 -14.45 -3.86
CA ALA A 256 21.61 -14.18 -5.30
C ALA A 256 20.83 -12.90 -5.66
N SER A 257 19.68 -12.65 -5.01
CA SER A 257 18.89 -11.44 -5.24
C SER A 257 19.56 -10.18 -4.67
N GLN A 258 20.27 -10.28 -3.54
CA GLN A 258 21.13 -9.21 -3.02
C GLN A 258 22.28 -8.90 -3.98
N LYS A 259 22.98 -9.92 -4.50
CA LYS A 259 24.04 -9.75 -5.51
C LYS A 259 23.50 -9.04 -6.76
N LEU A 260 22.36 -9.50 -7.30
CA LEU A 260 21.71 -8.90 -8.46
C LEU A 260 21.26 -7.45 -8.20
N HIS A 261 20.71 -7.15 -7.03
CA HIS A 261 20.26 -5.81 -6.67
C HIS A 261 21.44 -4.85 -6.48
N LEU A 262 22.55 -5.31 -5.88
CA LEU A 262 23.79 -4.55 -5.79
C LEU A 262 24.41 -4.29 -7.18
N GLU A 263 24.34 -5.26 -8.09
CA GLU A 263 24.82 -5.11 -9.45
C GLU A 263 23.95 -4.12 -10.26
N GLN A 264 22.63 -4.17 -10.11
CA GLN A 264 21.71 -3.17 -10.68
C GLN A 264 21.98 -1.76 -10.14
N GLN A 265 22.20 -1.61 -8.82
CA GLN A 265 22.61 -0.33 -8.24
C GLN A 265 23.97 0.14 -8.78
N ARG A 266 24.91 -0.78 -9.06
CA ARG A 266 26.22 -0.44 -9.65
C ARG A 266 26.09 0.02 -11.11
N GLN A 267 25.20 -0.60 -11.88
CA GLN A 267 24.89 -0.19 -13.25
C GLN A 267 24.19 1.17 -13.28
N GLN A 268 23.28 1.46 -12.34
CA GLN A 268 22.63 2.77 -12.20
C GLN A 268 23.60 3.87 -11.77
N LYS A 269 24.49 3.61 -10.79
CA LYS A 269 25.51 4.58 -10.33
C LYS A 269 26.56 4.95 -11.37
N ASN A 270 26.76 4.12 -12.40
CA ASN A 270 27.60 4.44 -13.54
C ASN A 270 26.89 5.33 -14.59
N GLY A 271 25.57 5.56 -14.46
CA GLY A 271 24.80 6.49 -15.29
C GLY A 271 24.65 7.87 -14.66
N ASP A 272 24.30 7.93 -13.37
CA ASP A 272 24.12 9.18 -12.61
C ASP A 272 25.04 9.25 -11.37
N ALA A 273 26.14 9.99 -11.49
CA ALA A 273 27.12 10.19 -10.41
C ALA A 273 26.64 11.15 -9.31
N THR A 274 25.43 11.69 -9.42
CA THR A 274 24.79 12.62 -8.46
C THR A 274 23.89 11.91 -7.45
N ALA A 275 23.42 10.69 -7.74
CA ALA A 275 22.49 9.93 -6.91
C ALA A 275 23.17 9.14 -5.78
N ALA A 276 23.97 9.83 -4.96
CA ALA A 276 24.24 9.34 -3.61
C ALA A 276 22.91 9.32 -2.82
N ALA A 277 22.72 8.34 -1.92
CA ALA A 277 21.51 8.27 -1.11
C ALA A 277 21.48 9.47 -0.15
N ALA A 278 20.70 10.50 -0.50
CA ALA A 278 20.61 11.73 0.27
C ALA A 278 20.14 11.43 1.70
N VAL A 279 20.90 11.92 2.68
CA VAL A 279 20.44 11.97 4.07
C VAL A 279 19.25 12.95 4.10
N PRO A 280 18.10 12.59 4.70
CA PRO A 280 16.94 13.46 4.66
C PRO A 280 17.22 14.79 5.35
N THR A 281 16.97 15.90 4.66
CA THR A 281 17.34 17.27 5.06
C THR A 281 16.27 17.91 5.96
N PHE A 282 15.62 17.12 6.81
CA PHE A 282 14.53 17.54 7.70
C PHE A 282 14.57 16.75 9.01
N GLU A 283 13.94 17.30 10.05
CA GLU A 283 13.86 16.66 11.37
C GLU A 283 13.09 15.33 11.28
N HIS A 284 13.77 14.23 11.61
CA HIS A 284 13.19 12.90 11.75
C HIS A 284 14.02 12.10 12.77
N SER A 285 13.41 11.10 13.41
CA SER A 285 14.12 10.20 14.34
C SER A 285 13.58 8.78 14.23
N LEU A 286 14.48 7.79 14.16
CA LEU A 286 14.13 6.37 14.20
C LEU A 286 13.68 5.99 15.62
N LEU A 287 12.51 5.37 15.73
CA LEU A 287 11.86 5.01 16.99
C LEU A 287 12.04 3.53 17.34
N LEU A 288 11.78 2.67 16.36
CA LEU A 288 11.82 1.21 16.45
C LEU A 288 11.91 0.61 15.04
N GLY A 289 12.21 -0.68 14.93
CA GLY A 289 12.26 -1.39 13.65
C GLY A 289 11.88 -2.87 13.73
N HIS A 290 11.23 -3.36 12.68
CA HIS A 290 11.00 -4.78 12.39
C HIS A 290 12.07 -5.30 11.41
N VAL A 291 12.23 -6.62 11.32
CA VAL A 291 13.08 -7.27 10.27
C VAL A 291 12.23 -7.64 9.05
N SER A 292 10.92 -7.86 9.25
CA SER A 292 9.96 -8.05 8.18
C SER A 292 9.39 -6.72 7.67
N MET A 293 8.67 -6.79 6.56
CA MET A 293 7.98 -5.67 5.95
C MET A 293 6.83 -5.20 6.85
N LEU A 294 6.95 -3.98 7.36
CA LEU A 294 5.90 -3.32 8.14
C LEU A 294 4.65 -3.10 7.27
N THR A 295 3.49 -3.49 7.79
CA THR A 295 2.20 -3.41 7.10
C THR A 295 1.29 -2.35 7.70
N SER A 296 1.26 -2.25 9.03
CA SER A 296 0.39 -1.33 9.77
C SER A 296 1.09 -0.69 10.97
N VAL A 297 0.79 0.58 11.22
CA VAL A 297 1.06 1.29 12.47
C VAL A 297 -0.26 1.77 13.04
N ALA A 298 -0.48 1.57 14.34
CA ALA A 298 -1.58 2.16 15.09
C ALA A 298 -1.05 2.81 16.37
N LEU A 299 -1.77 3.80 16.89
CA LEU A 299 -1.49 4.39 18.20
C LEU A 299 -2.53 3.91 19.21
N ALA A 300 -2.06 3.68 20.43
CA ALA A 300 -2.91 3.46 21.60
C ALA A 300 -2.47 4.34 22.76
N ALA A 301 -3.32 4.47 23.77
CA ALA A 301 -2.99 5.17 24.99
C ALA A 301 -3.51 4.39 26.21
N ARG A 302 -2.67 4.26 27.23
CA ARG A 302 -3.10 3.78 28.55
C ARG A 302 -3.28 4.97 29.47
N GLU A 303 -4.42 5.07 30.16
CA GLU A 303 -4.54 6.01 31.28
C GLU A 303 -3.50 5.66 32.35
N ALA A 304 -2.72 6.66 32.77
CA ALA A 304 -1.74 6.49 33.82
C ALA A 304 -2.43 6.27 35.15
N ASP A 305 -1.66 5.69 36.06
CA ASP A 305 -2.09 5.27 37.40
C ASP A 305 -2.36 6.49 38.32
N ASP A 306 -2.13 7.71 37.82
CA ASP A 306 -2.47 9.01 38.42
C ASP A 306 -3.81 9.61 37.92
N GLY A 307 -4.45 9.00 36.91
CA GLY A 307 -5.70 9.47 36.30
C GLY A 307 -5.61 10.82 35.57
N ARG A 308 -4.40 11.32 35.28
CA ARG A 308 -4.16 12.66 34.72
C ARG A 308 -3.34 12.67 33.43
N ARG A 309 -2.66 11.57 33.11
CA ARG A 309 -1.75 11.47 31.97
C ARG A 309 -2.08 10.25 31.13
N ARG A 310 -2.11 10.41 29.81
CA ARG A 310 -2.11 9.28 28.88
C ARG A 310 -0.68 8.86 28.57
N LYS A 311 -0.36 7.59 28.79
CA LYS A 311 0.90 6.97 28.37
C LYS A 311 0.70 6.48 26.93
N PRO A 312 1.37 7.08 25.92
CA PRO A 312 1.22 6.65 24.54
C PRO A 312 1.90 5.29 24.31
N TYR A 313 1.40 4.53 23.35
CA TYR A 313 1.95 3.27 22.84
C TYR A 313 1.88 3.26 21.31
N ILE A 314 2.87 2.65 20.67
CA ILE A 314 2.95 2.45 19.22
C ILE A 314 2.79 0.95 18.96
N LEU A 315 1.76 0.60 18.21
CA LEU A 315 1.41 -0.78 17.85
C LEU A 315 1.79 -0.99 16.39
N THR A 316 2.51 -2.07 16.09
CA THR A 316 3.03 -2.33 14.74
C THR A 316 2.80 -3.75 14.29
N ALA A 317 2.34 -3.90 13.04
CA ALA A 317 2.12 -5.16 12.37
C ALA A 317 3.13 -5.36 11.22
N ASP A 318 3.48 -6.62 10.94
CA ASP A 318 4.30 -6.99 9.78
C ASP A 318 3.77 -8.21 9.00
N ARG A 319 4.47 -8.53 7.91
CA ARG A 319 4.15 -9.64 6.99
C ARG A 319 4.35 -11.03 7.60
N ASP A 320 5.15 -11.16 8.66
CA ASP A 320 5.48 -12.44 9.31
C ASP A 320 4.70 -12.60 10.64
N GLU A 321 3.39 -12.35 10.60
CA GLU A 321 2.42 -12.51 11.70
C GLU A 321 2.61 -11.64 12.97
N HIS A 322 3.69 -10.87 13.11
CA HIS A 322 3.98 -10.17 14.37
C HIS A 322 3.13 -8.92 14.55
N ILE A 323 2.40 -8.86 15.67
CA ILE A 323 1.89 -7.61 16.24
C ILE A 323 2.75 -7.27 17.46
N ARG A 324 3.59 -6.24 17.33
CA ARG A 324 4.43 -5.71 18.42
C ARG A 324 3.72 -4.55 19.12
N ILE A 325 3.88 -4.50 20.44
CA ILE A 325 3.41 -3.41 21.30
C ILE A 325 4.63 -2.71 21.89
N SER A 326 4.98 -1.53 21.38
CA SER A 326 6.02 -0.66 21.96
C SER A 326 5.39 0.50 22.72
N ARG A 327 6.15 1.09 23.66
CA ARG A 327 5.76 2.38 24.25
C ARG A 327 5.83 3.50 23.20
N GLY A 328 5.19 4.63 23.48
CA GLY A 328 5.30 5.83 22.67
C GLY A 328 6.58 6.61 22.93
N ILE A 329 6.72 7.74 22.23
CA ILE A 329 7.82 8.70 22.40
C ILE A 329 7.86 9.17 23.87
N PRO A 330 9.03 9.26 24.53
CA PRO A 330 10.39 8.98 24.02
C PRO A 330 10.88 7.53 24.22
N GLN A 331 10.06 6.62 24.74
CA GLN A 331 10.45 5.25 25.11
C GLN A 331 10.16 4.20 24.02
N ALA A 332 10.07 4.56 22.74
CA ALA A 332 9.64 3.64 21.68
C ALA A 332 10.56 2.43 21.44
N HIS A 333 11.81 2.51 21.89
CA HIS A 333 12.75 1.39 21.96
C HIS A 333 12.37 0.32 23.00
N VAL A 334 11.46 0.62 23.93
CA VAL A 334 10.93 -0.32 24.92
C VAL A 334 9.71 -1.04 24.32
N ILE A 335 9.91 -2.30 23.97
CA ILE A 335 8.83 -3.25 23.69
C ILE A 335 8.16 -3.61 25.03
N GLU A 336 6.85 -3.45 25.10
CA GLU A 336 6.05 -3.84 26.28
C GLU A 336 5.59 -5.31 26.16
N THR A 337 5.10 -5.72 24.99
CA THR A 337 4.67 -7.11 24.72
C THR A 337 4.50 -7.37 23.20
N PHE A 338 4.05 -8.56 22.82
CA PHE A 338 3.56 -8.92 21.49
C PHE A 338 2.18 -9.56 21.59
N CYS A 339 1.33 -9.35 20.59
CA CYS A 339 0.10 -10.13 20.39
C CYS A 339 0.41 -11.25 19.38
N LEU A 340 0.42 -12.51 19.84
CA LEU A 340 0.83 -13.68 19.05
C LEU A 340 -0.34 -14.63 18.83
N GLY A 341 -0.56 -15.08 17.60
CA GLY A 341 -1.61 -16.06 17.28
C GLY A 341 -2.26 -15.96 15.90
N HIS A 342 -1.92 -14.92 15.10
CA HIS A 342 -2.09 -14.95 13.64
C HIS A 342 -1.22 -16.08 13.03
N GLN A 343 -1.63 -16.56 11.86
CA GLN A 343 -0.90 -17.57 11.05
C GLN A 343 -0.59 -17.07 9.64
N GLU A 344 -1.05 -15.87 9.29
CA GLU A 344 -0.80 -15.19 8.03
C GLU A 344 -0.41 -13.72 8.29
N PHE A 345 0.03 -13.03 7.23
CA PHE A 345 0.38 -11.61 7.31
C PHE A 345 -0.73 -10.79 7.98
N VAL A 346 -0.37 -9.86 8.86
CA VAL A 346 -1.32 -8.88 9.43
C VAL A 346 -1.28 -7.64 8.55
N SER A 347 -2.44 -7.05 8.19
CA SER A 347 -2.51 -5.88 7.30
C SER A 347 -3.04 -4.62 7.98
N GLU A 348 -4.05 -4.76 8.84
CA GLU A 348 -4.74 -3.62 9.48
C GLU A 348 -4.89 -3.84 11.00
N LEU A 349 -4.64 -2.76 11.74
CA LEU A 349 -4.79 -2.67 13.20
C LEU A 349 -5.79 -1.56 13.53
N CYS A 350 -6.78 -1.84 14.38
CA CYS A 350 -7.78 -0.87 14.81
C CYS A 350 -7.94 -0.89 16.34
N VAL A 351 -7.68 0.25 16.99
CA VAL A 351 -7.90 0.47 18.43
C VAL A 351 -9.17 1.30 18.58
N PRO A 352 -10.31 0.73 19.04
CA PRO A 352 -11.56 1.45 19.08
C PRO A 352 -11.59 2.53 20.16
N ALA A 353 -12.03 3.74 19.81
CA ALA A 353 -12.06 4.88 20.74
C ALA A 353 -12.98 4.66 21.97
N SER A 354 -14.04 3.87 21.82
CA SER A 354 -14.94 3.41 22.89
C SER A 354 -14.34 2.31 23.76
N HIS A 355 -13.40 1.52 23.24
CA HIS A 355 -12.75 0.40 23.91
C HIS A 355 -11.22 0.48 23.77
N PRO A 356 -10.56 1.52 24.32
CA PRO A 356 -9.13 1.79 24.09
C PRO A 356 -8.19 0.73 24.68
N GLN A 357 -8.70 -0.18 25.53
CA GLN A 357 -8.00 -1.37 26.03
C GLN A 357 -7.97 -2.54 25.01
N LEU A 358 -8.76 -2.46 23.95
CA LEU A 358 -8.92 -3.49 22.93
C LEU A 358 -8.20 -3.11 21.63
N LEU A 359 -7.74 -4.13 20.93
CA LEU A 359 -7.23 -4.06 19.57
C LEU A 359 -7.98 -5.09 18.73
N VAL A 360 -8.49 -4.67 17.57
CA VAL A 360 -8.94 -5.57 16.51
C VAL A 360 -7.86 -5.62 15.43
N SER A 361 -7.50 -6.81 14.98
CA SER A 361 -6.57 -7.02 13.87
C SER A 361 -7.12 -7.97 12.82
N GLY A 362 -6.66 -7.79 11.58
CA GLY A 362 -7.01 -8.61 10.43
C GLY A 362 -5.88 -8.63 9.41
N GLY A 363 -5.93 -9.59 8.50
CA GLY A 363 -4.78 -9.96 7.68
C GLY A 363 -5.15 -10.93 6.57
N GLY A 364 -4.26 -11.92 6.36
CA GLY A 364 -4.51 -13.07 5.48
C GLY A 364 -5.26 -14.24 6.15
N ASP A 365 -5.41 -14.23 7.47
CA ASP A 365 -6.14 -15.24 8.26
C ASP A 365 -7.64 -15.26 7.93
N PRO A 366 -8.33 -16.43 8.06
CA PRO A 366 -9.78 -16.53 7.85
C PRO A 366 -10.63 -15.83 8.92
N ASP A 367 -10.02 -15.42 10.03
CA ASP A 367 -10.65 -14.83 11.22
C ASP A 367 -10.16 -13.40 11.48
N LEU A 368 -11.02 -12.58 12.08
CA LEU A 368 -10.64 -11.36 12.78
C LEU A 368 -10.27 -11.68 14.24
N PHE A 369 -9.28 -10.99 14.78
CA PHE A 369 -8.75 -11.24 16.12
C PHE A 369 -8.99 -10.04 17.04
N VAL A 370 -9.39 -10.29 18.29
CA VAL A 370 -9.54 -9.26 19.32
C VAL A 370 -8.59 -9.52 20.48
N TRP A 371 -7.81 -8.51 20.85
CA TRP A 371 -6.78 -8.60 21.89
C TRP A 371 -7.00 -7.59 23.01
N ASN A 372 -6.65 -7.96 24.24
CA ASN A 372 -6.15 -6.98 25.20
C ASN A 372 -4.70 -6.69 24.83
N TRP A 373 -4.46 -5.61 24.09
CA TRP A 373 -3.16 -5.34 23.47
C TRP A 373 -2.04 -5.18 24.50
N LEU A 374 -2.31 -4.51 25.62
CA LEU A 374 -1.34 -4.28 26.68
C LEU A 374 -0.87 -5.59 27.36
N GLN A 375 -1.77 -6.58 27.44
CA GLN A 375 -1.45 -7.91 27.99
C GLN A 375 -0.91 -8.90 26.94
N GLY A 376 -0.91 -8.55 25.64
CA GLY A 376 -0.61 -9.48 24.55
C GLY A 376 -1.65 -10.60 24.37
N LYS A 377 -2.82 -10.47 25.01
CA LYS A 377 -3.76 -11.58 25.24
C LYS A 377 -4.88 -11.59 24.21
N LEU A 378 -5.00 -12.68 23.46
CA LEU A 378 -6.16 -12.97 22.62
C LEU A 378 -7.43 -13.16 23.47
N LEU A 379 -8.53 -12.51 23.10
CA LEU A 379 -9.82 -12.55 23.79
C LEU A 379 -10.86 -13.32 22.97
N SER A 380 -10.99 -13.01 21.68
CA SER A 380 -11.83 -13.77 20.75
C SER A 380 -11.25 -13.82 19.33
N ARG A 381 -11.76 -14.77 18.54
CA ARG A 381 -11.70 -14.76 17.08
C ARG A 381 -13.14 -14.70 16.55
N ALA A 382 -13.35 -14.05 15.40
CA ALA A 382 -14.62 -14.04 14.69
C ALA A 382 -14.39 -14.42 13.22
N GLY A 383 -15.15 -15.39 12.72
CA GLY A 383 -15.03 -15.85 11.34
C GLY A 383 -15.31 -14.71 10.35
N LEU A 384 -14.41 -14.50 9.39
CA LEU A 384 -14.59 -13.54 8.31
C LEU A 384 -14.79 -14.25 6.96
N LEU A 385 -14.04 -15.32 6.72
CA LEU A 385 -14.11 -16.12 5.49
C LEU A 385 -15.50 -16.72 5.24
N GLU A 386 -16.28 -17.04 6.27
CA GLU A 386 -17.67 -17.51 6.11
C GLU A 386 -18.60 -16.42 5.58
N HIS A 387 -18.48 -15.19 6.08
CA HIS A 387 -19.26 -14.05 5.60
C HIS A 387 -18.79 -13.58 4.22
N VAL A 388 -17.49 -13.66 3.93
CA VAL A 388 -16.95 -13.43 2.58
C VAL A 388 -17.49 -14.46 1.60
N ARG A 389 -17.58 -15.75 1.96
CA ARG A 389 -18.17 -16.80 1.11
C ARG A 389 -19.67 -16.61 0.86
N ALA A 390 -20.41 -15.97 1.77
CA ALA A 390 -21.80 -15.60 1.53
C ALA A 390 -21.98 -14.52 0.44
N VAL A 391 -20.92 -13.76 0.12
CA VAL A 391 -20.87 -12.76 -0.97
C VAL A 391 -20.19 -13.33 -2.21
N CYS A 392 -19.08 -14.05 -2.03
CA CYS A 392 -18.22 -14.60 -3.06
C CYS A 392 -17.99 -16.10 -2.79
N ALA A 393 -18.89 -16.96 -3.25
CA ALA A 393 -18.88 -18.39 -2.93
C ALA A 393 -17.58 -19.14 -3.29
N GLU A 394 -16.81 -18.63 -4.26
CA GLU A 394 -15.52 -19.19 -4.70
C GLU A 394 -14.32 -18.76 -3.82
N ALA A 395 -14.52 -17.92 -2.80
CA ALA A 395 -13.45 -17.40 -1.96
C ALA A 395 -12.75 -18.51 -1.14
N ALA A 396 -11.50 -18.81 -1.50
CA ALA A 396 -10.64 -19.73 -0.76
C ALA A 396 -10.01 -19.07 0.48
N THR A 397 -9.51 -17.85 0.32
CA THR A 397 -8.81 -17.03 1.31
C THR A 397 -9.49 -15.66 1.50
N VAL A 398 -9.00 -14.86 2.45
CA VAL A 398 -9.34 -13.42 2.57
C VAL A 398 -8.07 -12.60 2.71
N ALA A 399 -8.12 -11.34 2.27
CA ALA A 399 -7.11 -10.31 2.55
C ALA A 399 -7.82 -9.07 3.08
N VAL A 400 -7.71 -8.79 4.37
CA VAL A 400 -8.33 -7.61 4.98
C VAL A 400 -7.65 -6.34 4.44
N SER A 401 -8.41 -5.46 3.78
CA SER A 401 -7.88 -4.23 3.18
C SER A 401 -8.04 -3.00 4.05
N ARG A 402 -9.08 -2.95 4.91
CA ARG A 402 -9.32 -1.90 5.92
C ARG A 402 -10.10 -2.42 7.12
N ILE A 403 -9.77 -1.93 8.33
CA ILE A 403 -10.60 -2.04 9.55
C ILE A 403 -10.80 -0.65 10.15
N ARG A 404 -12.05 -0.23 10.41
CA ARG A 404 -12.35 1.00 11.17
C ARG A 404 -13.48 0.74 12.16
N SER A 405 -13.57 1.52 13.23
CA SER A 405 -14.58 1.37 14.27
C SER A 405 -15.25 2.68 14.65
N PHE A 406 -16.48 2.64 15.14
CA PHE A 406 -17.21 3.80 15.65
C PHE A 406 -18.20 3.41 16.75
N ALA A 407 -18.57 4.39 17.59
CA ALA A 407 -19.67 4.24 18.52
C ALA A 407 -20.99 4.57 17.82
N ALA A 408 -21.96 3.66 17.89
CA ALA A 408 -23.34 3.88 17.47
C ALA A 408 -24.23 4.11 18.70
N LYS A 409 -25.13 5.09 18.62
CA LYS A 409 -26.19 5.28 19.63
C LYS A 409 -27.09 4.01 19.66
N PRO A 410 -27.58 3.57 20.84
CA PRO A 410 -28.63 2.57 20.88
C PRO A 410 -29.88 3.09 20.15
N SER A 411 -30.69 2.19 19.59
CA SER A 411 -32.00 2.53 19.03
C SER A 411 -32.98 2.88 20.15
N GLU A 412 -33.81 3.91 19.95
CA GLU A 412 -34.67 4.50 21.00
C GLU A 412 -35.73 3.54 21.57
N GLU A 413 -35.98 2.40 20.92
CA GLU A 413 -36.86 1.33 21.41
C GLU A 413 -36.15 0.32 22.34
N GLY A 414 -34.85 0.49 22.62
CA GLY A 414 -34.04 -0.39 23.47
C GLY A 414 -33.81 0.16 24.88
N ASP A 415 -34.02 -0.68 25.90
CA ASP A 415 -33.87 -0.31 27.32
C ASP A 415 -32.40 -0.07 27.72
N GLY A 416 -32.06 1.19 28.04
CA GLY A 416 -30.95 1.60 28.90
C GLY A 416 -29.50 1.23 28.52
N GLY A 417 -29.26 0.56 27.40
CA GLY A 417 -27.97 -0.05 27.07
C GLY A 417 -26.84 0.93 26.73
N ASP A 418 -25.60 0.53 27.05
CA ASP A 418 -24.38 1.18 26.58
C ASP A 418 -24.30 1.22 25.04
N GLY A 419 -23.60 2.21 24.50
CA GLY A 419 -23.48 2.42 23.05
C GLY A 419 -22.73 1.28 22.33
N VAL A 420 -23.28 0.84 21.20
CA VAL A 420 -22.74 -0.25 20.38
C VAL A 420 -21.40 0.16 19.76
N CYS A 421 -20.37 -0.67 19.90
CA CYS A 421 -19.06 -0.44 19.30
C CYS A 421 -18.97 -1.17 17.95
N ALA A 422 -19.47 -0.53 16.89
CA ALA A 422 -19.43 -1.09 15.55
C ALA A 422 -17.99 -1.13 15.01
N VAL A 423 -17.60 -2.27 14.45
CA VAL A 423 -16.36 -2.49 13.71
C VAL A 423 -16.73 -2.85 12.27
N VAL A 424 -16.12 -2.17 11.31
CA VAL A 424 -16.35 -2.34 9.87
C VAL A 424 -15.08 -2.86 9.22
N VAL A 425 -15.22 -3.84 8.34
CA VAL A 425 -14.11 -4.51 7.66
C VAL A 425 -14.36 -4.56 6.16
N ALA A 426 -13.33 -4.20 5.38
CA ALA A 426 -13.25 -4.41 3.94
C ALA A 426 -12.23 -5.51 3.61
N CYS A 427 -12.47 -6.25 2.53
CA CYS A 427 -11.52 -7.24 1.99
C CYS A 427 -11.14 -6.89 0.55
N GLU A 428 -9.91 -7.24 0.16
CA GLU A 428 -9.44 -7.10 -1.22
C GLU A 428 -10.34 -7.92 -2.16
N ARG A 429 -10.81 -7.31 -3.27
CA ARG A 429 -11.63 -7.95 -4.31
C ARG A 429 -12.97 -8.55 -3.86
N VAL A 430 -13.51 -8.13 -2.70
CA VAL A 430 -14.84 -8.53 -2.21
C VAL A 430 -15.80 -7.33 -2.24
N PRO A 431 -16.91 -7.35 -3.00
CA PRO A 431 -17.83 -6.21 -3.15
C PRO A 431 -18.82 -6.09 -1.98
N ALA A 432 -18.30 -6.04 -0.75
CA ALA A 432 -19.07 -5.86 0.48
C ALA A 432 -18.24 -5.24 1.61
N LEU A 433 -18.91 -4.60 2.57
CA LEU A 433 -18.37 -4.35 3.90
C LEU A 433 -19.02 -5.29 4.92
N PHE A 434 -18.23 -5.74 5.90
CA PHE A 434 -18.66 -6.62 6.98
C PHE A 434 -18.70 -5.81 8.27
N LEU A 435 -19.88 -5.72 8.88
CA LEU A 435 -20.10 -5.00 10.14
C LEU A 435 -20.21 -6.00 11.29
N PHE A 436 -19.57 -5.67 12.40
CA PHE A 436 -19.52 -6.45 13.63
C PHE A 436 -19.80 -5.54 14.84
N ASP A 437 -20.38 -6.10 15.89
CA ASP A 437 -20.43 -5.51 17.23
C ASP A 437 -19.25 -6.02 18.06
N LEU A 438 -18.55 -5.12 18.74
CA LEU A 438 -17.47 -5.44 19.67
C LEU A 438 -17.92 -5.15 21.11
N ALA A 439 -18.25 -6.21 21.84
CA ALA A 439 -18.64 -6.10 23.24
C ALA A 439 -17.44 -5.72 24.14
N PRO A 440 -17.64 -5.06 25.30
CA PRO A 440 -16.55 -4.57 26.15
C PRO A 440 -15.58 -5.64 26.67
N GLU A 441 -16.06 -6.89 26.81
CA GLU A 441 -15.25 -8.06 27.16
C GLU A 441 -14.31 -8.55 26.05
N GLY A 442 -14.41 -7.96 24.84
CA GLY A 442 -13.61 -8.30 23.67
C GLY A 442 -14.21 -9.42 22.82
N ALA A 443 -15.52 -9.65 22.87
CA ALA A 443 -16.22 -10.55 21.96
C ALA A 443 -16.69 -9.79 20.72
N LEU A 444 -16.23 -10.21 19.53
CA LEU A 444 -16.64 -9.65 18.23
C LEU A 444 -17.72 -10.54 17.59
N ARG A 445 -18.86 -9.96 17.21
CA ARG A 445 -20.02 -10.67 16.64
C ARG A 445 -20.46 -10.03 15.33
N HIS A 446 -20.67 -10.81 14.28
CA HIS A 446 -21.18 -10.27 13.01
C HIS A 446 -22.60 -9.70 13.17
N LEU A 447 -22.83 -8.53 12.59
CA LEU A 447 -24.12 -7.85 12.54
C LEU A 447 -24.73 -7.96 11.14
N GLN A 448 -23.96 -7.62 10.11
CA GLN A 448 -24.46 -7.50 8.75
C GLN A 448 -23.33 -7.53 7.72
N SER A 449 -23.58 -8.16 6.57
CA SER A 449 -22.78 -7.97 5.35
C SER A 449 -23.54 -7.00 4.44
N VAL A 450 -22.95 -5.85 4.13
CA VAL A 450 -23.55 -4.84 3.26
C VAL A 450 -22.93 -4.94 1.87
N LEU A 451 -23.76 -5.27 0.87
CA LEU A 451 -23.33 -5.41 -0.52
C LEU A 451 -23.08 -4.06 -1.20
N LEU A 452 -22.13 -4.04 -2.13
CA LEU A 452 -21.67 -2.86 -2.87
C LEU A 452 -21.76 -3.08 -4.38
N HIS A 453 -21.84 -1.98 -5.14
CA HIS A 453 -21.83 -1.99 -6.61
C HIS A 453 -20.42 -2.21 -7.23
N GLY A 454 -19.39 -2.30 -6.39
CA GLY A 454 -17.99 -2.53 -6.78
C GLY A 454 -17.14 -2.90 -5.56
N ASN A 455 -15.83 -3.08 -5.77
CA ASN A 455 -14.91 -3.46 -4.69
C ASN A 455 -14.48 -2.23 -3.87
N PRO A 456 -14.52 -2.27 -2.53
CA PRO A 456 -14.09 -1.16 -1.68
C PRO A 456 -12.56 -1.02 -1.66
N LEU A 457 -12.05 0.16 -2.01
CA LEU A 457 -10.62 0.49 -2.02
C LEU A 457 -10.16 1.18 -0.72
N ASP A 458 -10.98 2.10 -0.22
CA ASP A 458 -10.84 2.72 1.09
C ASP A 458 -12.21 3.23 1.56
N PHE A 459 -12.39 3.37 2.87
CA PHE A 459 -13.63 3.90 3.44
C PHE A 459 -13.36 4.71 4.72
N ARG A 460 -14.28 5.61 5.08
CA ARG A 460 -14.25 6.38 6.34
C ARG A 460 -15.63 6.45 6.96
N VAL A 461 -15.65 6.46 8.30
CA VAL A 461 -16.85 6.78 9.06
C VAL A 461 -16.90 8.29 9.23
N VAL A 462 -17.96 8.91 8.72
CA VAL A 462 -18.33 10.29 8.96
C VAL A 462 -19.29 10.30 10.15
N ALA A 463 -18.86 10.86 11.28
CA ALA A 463 -19.77 11.18 12.36
C ALA A 463 -20.66 12.35 11.92
N THR A 464 -21.97 12.14 11.88
CA THR A 464 -22.96 13.22 11.77
C THR A 464 -23.73 13.32 13.09
N ASP A 465 -24.33 14.48 13.36
CA ASP A 465 -25.02 14.75 14.63
C ASP A 465 -26.15 13.73 14.93
N ASP A 466 -26.80 13.24 13.87
CA ASP A 466 -27.88 12.25 13.93
C ASP A 466 -27.32 10.82 14.05
N GLN A 467 -26.67 10.31 12.99
CA GLN A 467 -26.19 8.93 12.88
C GLN A 467 -24.83 8.84 12.15
N PRO A 468 -23.94 7.89 12.51
CA PRO A 468 -22.72 7.60 11.77
C PRO A 468 -23.03 7.12 10.35
N THR A 469 -22.34 7.72 9.37
CA THR A 469 -22.43 7.39 7.94
C THR A 469 -21.09 6.83 7.46
N ILE A 470 -21.07 5.76 6.67
CA ILE A 470 -19.83 5.20 6.12
C ILE A 470 -19.71 5.64 4.66
N LEU A 471 -18.73 6.47 4.33
CA LEU A 471 -18.41 6.84 2.94
C LEU A 471 -17.37 5.84 2.41
N VAL A 472 -17.60 5.31 1.21
CA VAL A 472 -16.81 4.23 0.60
C VAL A 472 -16.42 4.60 -0.82
N ALA A 473 -15.14 4.42 -1.16
CA ALA A 473 -14.65 4.54 -2.53
C ALA A 473 -14.54 3.17 -3.21
N LEU A 474 -15.04 3.08 -4.45
CA LEU A 474 -15.22 1.82 -5.18
C LEU A 474 -14.34 1.72 -6.42
N ASP A 475 -13.77 0.54 -6.66
CA ASP A 475 -13.39 0.10 -7.99
C ASP A 475 -14.59 -0.56 -8.68
N LEU A 476 -15.04 0.07 -9.77
CA LEU A 476 -16.11 -0.41 -10.63
C LEU A 476 -15.61 -1.27 -11.80
N SER A 477 -14.30 -1.55 -11.91
CA SER A 477 -13.72 -2.31 -13.04
C SER A 477 -14.27 -3.75 -13.17
N ALA A 478 -14.81 -4.31 -12.10
CA ALA A 478 -15.47 -5.62 -12.10
C ALA A 478 -16.97 -5.57 -12.46
N ALA A 479 -17.61 -4.39 -12.45
CA ALA A 479 -19.02 -4.25 -12.78
C ALA A 479 -19.26 -4.50 -14.28
N THR A 480 -20.35 -5.21 -14.60
CA THR A 480 -20.69 -5.59 -15.98
C THR A 480 -22.15 -5.27 -16.33
N GLY A 481 -22.42 -5.06 -17.62
CA GLY A 481 -23.74 -4.66 -18.11
C GLY A 481 -24.10 -3.19 -17.82
N ASN A 482 -25.36 -2.83 -18.07
CA ASN A 482 -25.80 -1.42 -18.09
C ASN A 482 -25.73 -0.73 -16.71
N LEU A 483 -25.73 -1.48 -15.61
CA LEU A 483 -25.59 -0.93 -14.25
C LEU A 483 -24.22 -0.26 -14.04
N ALA A 484 -23.16 -0.78 -14.66
CA ALA A 484 -21.82 -0.20 -14.61
C ALA A 484 -21.70 1.18 -15.27
N ALA A 485 -22.70 1.60 -16.07
CA ALA A 485 -22.76 2.92 -16.70
C ALA A 485 -23.52 3.97 -15.85
N MET A 486 -24.08 3.57 -14.70
CA MET A 486 -24.83 4.42 -13.77
C MET A 486 -24.24 4.43 -12.35
N ALA A 487 -23.34 3.49 -12.03
CA ALA A 487 -22.72 3.40 -10.72
C ALA A 487 -21.70 4.53 -10.47
N GLU A 488 -21.78 5.15 -9.28
CA GLU A 488 -20.84 6.19 -8.84
C GLU A 488 -19.57 5.57 -8.24
N PRO A 489 -18.39 6.23 -8.37
CA PRO A 489 -17.14 5.77 -7.74
C PRO A 489 -17.12 5.97 -6.21
N LEU A 490 -18.14 6.64 -5.66
CA LEU A 490 -18.36 6.87 -4.23
C LEU A 490 -19.78 6.44 -3.86
N CYS A 491 -19.95 5.75 -2.73
CA CYS A 491 -21.25 5.45 -2.15
C CYS A 491 -21.25 5.68 -0.63
N VAL A 492 -22.43 5.90 -0.05
CA VAL A 492 -22.62 6.01 1.39
C VAL A 492 -23.48 4.87 1.92
N ILE A 493 -23.06 4.30 3.05
CA ILE A 493 -23.82 3.33 3.81
C ILE A 493 -24.35 4.01 5.07
N GLN A 494 -25.65 3.94 5.30
CA GLN A 494 -26.33 4.55 6.44
C GLN A 494 -27.26 3.54 7.11
N ARG A 495 -27.54 3.74 8.40
CA ARG A 495 -28.47 2.91 9.16
C ARG A 495 -29.90 3.42 8.97
N GLY A 496 -30.77 2.57 8.43
CA GLY A 496 -32.20 2.83 8.26
C GLY A 496 -32.96 2.79 9.59
N GLY A 497 -34.22 3.25 9.56
CA GLY A 497 -35.12 3.22 10.73
C GLY A 497 -35.54 1.82 11.16
N ASP A 498 -35.34 0.81 10.31
CA ASP A 498 -35.46 -0.62 10.65
C ASP A 498 -34.21 -1.19 11.33
N GLY A 499 -33.18 -0.35 11.54
CA GLY A 499 -31.91 -0.71 12.16
C GLY A 499 -30.89 -1.36 11.22
N GLN A 500 -31.23 -1.66 9.97
CA GLN A 500 -30.33 -2.25 8.97
C GLN A 500 -29.45 -1.18 8.30
N TRP A 501 -28.26 -1.57 7.85
CA TRP A 501 -27.37 -0.72 7.07
C TRP A 501 -27.64 -0.91 5.57
N THR A 502 -27.83 0.20 4.85
CA THR A 502 -28.16 0.19 3.41
C THR A 502 -27.23 1.10 2.61
N THR A 503 -26.84 0.66 1.44
CA THR A 503 -25.97 1.39 0.49
C THR A 503 -26.81 2.32 -0.37
N SER A 504 -26.33 3.55 -0.61
CA SER A 504 -26.89 4.49 -1.59
C SER A 504 -25.78 5.30 -2.27
N ASP A 505 -26.02 5.75 -3.50
CA ASP A 505 -24.97 6.36 -4.33
C ASP A 505 -24.65 7.81 -3.91
N PHE A 506 -23.36 8.14 -3.82
CA PHE A 506 -22.89 9.47 -3.44
C PHE A 506 -22.72 10.34 -4.69
N HIS A 507 -23.84 10.65 -5.36
CA HIS A 507 -23.88 11.50 -6.55
C HIS A 507 -23.18 12.85 -6.31
N LEU A 508 -22.03 13.03 -6.96
CA LEU A 508 -21.26 14.26 -6.98
C LEU A 508 -21.86 15.25 -7.98
N GLN A 509 -21.79 16.55 -7.71
CA GLN A 509 -22.39 17.54 -8.62
C GLN A 509 -21.66 17.59 -9.98
N SER A 510 -22.40 17.29 -11.05
CA SER A 510 -21.84 16.90 -12.36
C SER A 510 -21.13 18.04 -13.12
N SER A 511 -21.38 19.30 -12.73
CA SER A 511 -20.77 20.50 -13.33
C SER A 511 -19.24 20.55 -13.14
N SER A 512 -18.73 19.96 -12.06
CA SER A 512 -17.30 20.03 -11.71
C SER A 512 -16.50 18.84 -12.26
N ILE A 513 -17.06 17.62 -12.17
CA ILE A 513 -16.38 16.36 -12.52
C ILE A 513 -15.96 16.37 -13.99
N ALA A 514 -16.81 16.88 -14.87
CA ALA A 514 -16.57 16.96 -16.31
C ALA A 514 -15.51 18.00 -16.73
N ALA A 515 -14.95 18.75 -15.79
CA ALA A 515 -13.77 19.60 -15.98
C ALA A 515 -12.48 18.92 -15.48
N SER A 516 -12.48 18.32 -14.29
CA SER A 516 -11.30 17.69 -13.68
C SER A 516 -10.94 16.33 -14.29
N THR A 517 -11.93 15.48 -14.57
CA THR A 517 -11.68 14.08 -15.02
C THR A 517 -11.32 13.92 -16.50
N LYS A 518 -11.24 15.01 -17.27
CA LYS A 518 -10.90 14.93 -18.70
C LYS A 518 -9.45 14.57 -18.96
N ASP A 519 -8.54 15.02 -18.10
CA ASP A 519 -7.10 14.89 -18.30
C ASP A 519 -6.49 13.63 -17.65
N GLU A 520 -7.12 13.05 -16.62
CA GLU A 520 -6.66 11.80 -15.97
C GLU A 520 -7.13 10.51 -16.67
N LYS A 521 -7.23 10.52 -18.01
CA LYS A 521 -7.35 9.30 -18.82
C LYS A 521 -6.00 8.60 -18.93
N GLU A 522 -5.52 8.07 -17.81
CA GLU A 522 -4.24 7.37 -17.76
C GLU A 522 -4.19 6.20 -18.76
N GLY A 523 -3.09 6.12 -19.51
CA GLY A 523 -2.83 5.08 -20.51
C GLY A 523 -2.47 3.71 -19.92
N LEU A 524 -3.09 3.31 -18.80
CA LEU A 524 -2.89 2.01 -18.15
C LEU A 524 -3.76 0.92 -18.79
N SER A 525 -3.23 -0.30 -18.81
CA SER A 525 -4.04 -1.51 -19.01
C SER A 525 -4.76 -1.91 -17.72
N ARG A 526 -5.80 -2.76 -17.86
CA ARG A 526 -6.59 -3.25 -16.72
C ARG A 526 -5.72 -3.97 -15.68
N GLY A 527 -4.83 -4.86 -16.11
CA GLY A 527 -3.97 -5.64 -15.20
C GLY A 527 -2.95 -4.76 -14.44
N GLU A 528 -2.49 -3.67 -15.06
CA GLU A 528 -1.62 -2.69 -14.39
C GLU A 528 -2.35 -1.88 -13.33
N LEU A 529 -3.61 -1.49 -13.61
CA LEU A 529 -4.48 -0.82 -12.63
C LEU A 529 -4.81 -1.76 -11.46
N GLU A 530 -5.22 -3.00 -11.75
CA GLU A 530 -5.50 -3.99 -10.71
C GLU A 530 -4.27 -4.27 -9.83
N ALA A 531 -3.08 -4.44 -10.41
CA ALA A 531 -1.84 -4.67 -9.64
C ALA A 531 -1.39 -3.47 -8.79
N ALA A 532 -1.90 -2.26 -9.06
CA ALA A 532 -1.62 -1.06 -8.27
C ALA A 532 -2.61 -0.89 -7.11
N LEU A 533 -3.90 -1.17 -7.35
CA LEU A 533 -4.99 -1.07 -6.37
C LEU A 533 -5.03 -2.25 -5.38
N TYR A 534 -4.76 -3.45 -5.86
CA TYR A 534 -4.95 -4.71 -5.16
C TYR A 534 -3.60 -5.38 -4.91
N ASN A 535 -3.01 -5.09 -3.75
CA ASN A 535 -1.63 -5.47 -3.40
C ASN A 535 -1.48 -6.08 -1.99
N ILE A 536 -2.57 -6.25 -1.24
CA ILE A 536 -2.58 -6.81 0.11
C ILE A 536 -2.46 -8.33 0.06
N GLU A 537 -3.17 -9.02 -0.86
CA GLU A 537 -3.03 -10.48 -1.03
C GLU A 537 -1.60 -10.87 -1.47
N SER A 538 -0.83 -9.94 -2.07
CA SER A 538 0.60 -10.14 -2.39
C SER A 538 1.52 -10.23 -1.15
N LEU A 539 0.99 -9.95 0.05
CA LEU A 539 1.67 -10.19 1.31
C LEU A 539 1.61 -11.67 1.73
N ARG A 540 0.74 -12.51 1.17
CA ARG A 540 0.72 -13.94 1.47
C ARG A 540 2.07 -14.60 1.17
N LYS A 541 2.45 -15.61 1.94
CA LYS A 541 3.67 -16.39 1.70
C LYS A 541 3.40 -17.36 0.55
N ALA A 542 4.41 -17.64 -0.30
CA ALA A 542 4.22 -18.65 -1.34
C ALA A 542 4.42 -20.05 -0.72
N PRO A 543 3.74 -21.11 -1.20
CA PRO A 543 3.97 -22.48 -0.72
C PRO A 543 5.41 -23.00 -0.91
N ALA A 544 6.22 -22.29 -1.72
CA ALA A 544 7.64 -22.55 -1.93
C ALA A 544 8.57 -21.80 -0.95
N ASP A 545 8.03 -20.89 -0.13
CA ASP A 545 8.73 -20.22 0.97
C ASP A 545 8.61 -21.05 2.27
N GLU A 546 7.45 -21.67 2.51
CA GLU A 546 7.15 -22.49 3.71
C GLU A 546 7.98 -23.78 3.78
N ASN A 547 8.11 -24.49 2.65
CA ASN A 547 8.85 -25.77 2.55
C ASN A 547 10.39 -25.59 2.56
N THR A 548 10.92 -24.65 3.34
CA THR A 548 12.38 -24.41 3.46
C THR A 548 12.91 -24.30 4.89
N ASP A 549 12.05 -24.47 5.89
CA ASP A 549 12.40 -24.49 7.32
C ASP A 549 12.29 -25.91 7.94
N MET A 550 12.29 -26.97 7.10
CA MET A 550 12.42 -28.39 7.49
C MET A 550 13.48 -29.12 6.66
N ASP A 551 14.75 -28.95 7.04
CA ASP A 551 15.90 -29.84 6.80
C ASP A 551 17.01 -29.50 7.82
#